data_AF-A0A6I1NJ22-F1
#
_entry.id   AF-A0A6I1NJ22-F1
#
_cell.length_a   1.000
_cell.length_b   1.000
_cell.length_c   1.000
_cell.angle_alpha   90.00
_cell.angle_beta   90.00
_cell.angle_gamma   90.00
#
_symmetry.space_group_name_H-M   'P 1'
#
loop_
_entity.id
_entity.type
_entity.pdbx_description
1 polymer ?
#
loop_
_entity_poly.entity_id
_entity_poly.type
_entity_poly.pdbx_seq_one_letter_code
_entity_poly.pdbx_strand_id
1 'polypeptide(L)'
;MGNPRVGPVSATQSSRFVNDDCTQADAHEIAKDSLAILAYLSQEVMARMGKDFLGKMPLDLTERFCMATVKRNDPTGELLYKLVTNFMTAYANAETSDEALKAFDFLDYLSDKAV
;
A
#
# COMPACT_ATOMS: atom_id res chain seq x y z
N MET A 1 -20.94 36.16 -67.77
CA MET A 1 -19.67 35.60 -68.27
C MET A 1 -18.73 35.41 -67.09
N GLY A 2 -18.04 34.28 -67.01
CA GLY A 2 -16.79 34.13 -66.24
C GLY A 2 -16.91 33.60 -64.79
N ASN A 3 -16.99 32.28 -64.64
CA ASN A 3 -16.45 31.58 -63.46
C ASN A 3 -14.90 31.63 -63.54
N PRO A 4 -14.13 31.54 -62.43
CA PRO A 4 -13.86 30.24 -61.78
C PRO A 4 -13.65 30.41 -60.24
N ARG A 5 -13.31 29.46 -59.35
CA ARG A 5 -12.49 28.25 -59.39
C ARG A 5 -12.41 27.69 -57.94
N VAL A 6 -12.23 26.37 -57.77
CA VAL A 6 -11.66 25.65 -56.58
C VAL A 6 -12.47 25.76 -55.27
N GLY A 7 -12.84 24.73 -54.51
CA GLY A 7 -12.39 23.36 -54.29
C GLY A 7 -12.72 23.05 -52.80
N PRO A 8 -12.82 21.77 -52.40
CA PRO A 8 -13.53 21.35 -51.19
C PRO A 8 -12.61 21.27 -49.98
N VAL A 9 -13.11 21.56 -48.77
CA VAL A 9 -12.54 20.93 -47.57
C VAL A 9 -13.65 20.76 -46.53
N SER A 10 -14.23 19.56 -46.47
CA SER A 10 -14.85 19.07 -45.24
C SER A 10 -13.81 19.24 -44.13
N ALA A 11 -14.16 20.00 -43.10
CA ALA A 11 -13.41 19.97 -41.86
C ALA A 11 -13.58 18.57 -41.25
N THR A 12 -12.70 17.66 -41.65
CA THR A 12 -12.42 16.43 -40.93
C THR A 12 -12.07 16.85 -39.51
N GLN A 13 -12.98 16.61 -38.57
CA GLN A 13 -12.63 16.53 -37.16
C GLN A 13 -11.60 15.42 -37.04
N SER A 14 -10.32 15.80 -37.13
CA SER A 14 -9.22 14.98 -36.65
C SER A 14 -9.27 15.08 -35.12
N SER A 15 -10.24 14.37 -34.55
CA SER A 15 -10.18 13.99 -33.15
C SER A 15 -8.97 13.07 -33.06
N ARG A 16 -7.83 13.66 -32.71
CA ARG A 16 -6.67 12.90 -32.26
C ARG A 16 -7.18 12.09 -31.07
N PHE A 17 -7.38 10.80 -31.30
CA PHE A 17 -7.35 9.81 -30.23
C PHE A 17 -5.97 9.97 -29.58
N VAL A 18 -5.91 10.73 -28.50
CA VAL A 18 -4.77 10.67 -27.60
C VAL A 18 -4.95 9.33 -26.90
N ASN A 19 -4.12 8.39 -27.31
CA ASN A 19 -4.13 7.01 -26.85
C ASN A 19 -4.13 6.97 -25.32
N ASP A 20 -4.96 6.06 -24.82
CA ASP A 20 -5.14 5.60 -23.44
C ASP A 20 -3.88 4.83 -22.94
N ASP A 21 -2.69 5.38 -23.17
CA ASP A 21 -1.40 4.72 -22.90
C ASP A 21 -0.70 5.29 -21.65
N CYS A 22 -1.27 6.35 -21.05
CA CYS A 22 -0.71 6.96 -19.84
C CYS A 22 -0.93 6.08 -18.60
N THR A 23 -1.97 5.26 -18.59
CA THR A 23 -2.38 4.52 -17.37
C THR A 23 -1.51 3.28 -17.11
N GLN A 24 -0.93 2.68 -18.15
CA GLN A 24 -0.17 1.42 -18.00
C GLN A 24 1.27 1.66 -17.55
N ALA A 25 1.90 2.74 -18.02
CA ALA A 25 3.23 3.16 -17.58
C ALA A 25 3.22 3.59 -16.11
N ASP A 26 2.21 4.37 -15.70
CA ASP A 26 2.04 4.81 -14.31
C ASP A 26 1.78 3.62 -13.37
N ALA A 27 0.93 2.67 -13.76
CA ALA A 27 0.66 1.47 -12.97
C ALA A 27 1.90 0.56 -12.81
N HIS A 28 2.70 0.44 -13.87
CA HIS A 28 3.94 -0.35 -13.85
C HIS A 28 5.01 0.29 -12.95
N GLU A 29 5.17 1.61 -13.00
CA GLU A 29 6.08 2.34 -12.10
C GLU A 29 5.59 2.30 -10.65
N ILE A 30 4.29 2.46 -10.40
CA ILE A 30 3.69 2.33 -9.04
C ILE A 30 3.93 0.92 -8.45
N ALA A 31 3.78 -0.13 -9.25
CA ALA A 31 4.03 -1.51 -8.81
C ALA A 31 5.51 -1.74 -8.48
N LYS A 32 6.41 -1.16 -9.28
CA LYS A 32 7.86 -1.25 -9.09
C LYS A 32 8.33 -0.50 -7.83
N ASP A 33 7.78 0.68 -7.59
CA ASP A 33 8.00 1.45 -6.36
C ASP A 33 7.47 0.71 -5.14
N SER A 34 6.33 0.03 -5.29
CA SER A 34 5.76 -0.78 -4.20
C SER A 34 6.64 -1.94 -3.79
N LEU A 35 7.17 -2.66 -4.77
CA LEU A 35 8.11 -3.74 -4.54
C LEU A 35 9.42 -3.24 -3.93
N ALA A 36 9.91 -2.07 -4.35
CA ALA A 36 11.11 -1.46 -3.76
C ALA A 36 10.90 -1.06 -2.29
N ILE A 37 9.75 -0.47 -1.98
CA ILE A 37 9.36 -0.10 -0.61
C ILE A 37 9.23 -1.34 0.28
N LEU A 38 8.56 -2.39 -0.20
CA LEU A 38 8.47 -3.67 0.50
C LEU A 38 9.86 -4.29 0.71
N ALA A 39 10.72 -4.29 -0.30
CA ALA A 39 12.08 -4.83 -0.20
C ALA A 39 12.94 -4.09 0.84
N TYR A 40 12.76 -2.77 0.97
CA TYR A 40 13.46 -1.99 1.99
C TYR A 40 12.89 -2.24 3.39
N LEU A 41 11.58 -2.10 3.57
CA LEU A 41 10.94 -2.22 4.88
C LEU A 41 10.95 -3.65 5.42
N SER A 42 10.94 -4.65 4.54
CA SER A 42 11.11 -6.05 4.94
C SER A 42 12.46 -6.27 5.64
N GLN A 43 13.53 -5.60 5.23
CA GLN A 43 14.82 -5.71 5.93
C GLN A 43 14.76 -5.15 7.35
N GLU A 44 14.07 -4.03 7.55
CA GLU A 44 13.86 -3.45 8.87
C GLU A 44 13.05 -4.38 9.78
N VAL A 45 11.96 -4.95 9.25
CA VAL A 45 11.12 -5.90 9.99
C VAL A 45 11.90 -7.18 10.32
N MET A 46 12.66 -7.74 9.37
CA MET A 46 13.51 -8.92 9.63
C MET A 46 14.57 -8.64 10.70
N ALA A 47 15.14 -7.44 10.72
CA ALA A 47 16.13 -7.06 11.72
C ALA A 47 15.56 -7.02 13.14
N ARG A 48 14.29 -6.61 13.31
CA ARG A 48 13.65 -6.48 14.63
C ARG A 48 12.86 -7.73 15.07
N MET A 49 12.23 -8.44 14.14
CA MET A 49 11.32 -9.55 14.41
C MET A 49 11.92 -10.94 14.09
N GLY A 50 13.05 -10.98 13.40
CA GLY A 50 13.66 -12.20 12.87
C GLY A 50 13.22 -12.52 11.44
N LYS A 51 14.09 -13.22 10.71
CA LYS A 51 13.92 -13.52 9.27
C LYS A 51 12.68 -14.37 8.98
N ASP A 52 12.32 -15.27 9.90
CA ASP A 52 11.21 -16.20 9.74
C ASP A 52 9.84 -15.54 9.92
N PHE A 53 9.80 -14.34 10.52
CA PHE A 53 8.56 -13.61 10.75
C PHE A 53 7.90 -13.21 9.43
N LEU A 54 8.65 -12.57 8.53
CA LEU A 54 8.12 -12.18 7.22
C LEU A 54 7.83 -13.37 6.30
N GLY A 55 8.58 -14.46 6.44
CA GLY A 55 8.33 -15.68 5.65
C GLY A 55 6.99 -16.35 5.94
N LYS A 56 6.33 -16.01 7.06
CA LYS A 56 5.03 -16.55 7.47
C LYS A 56 3.87 -15.56 7.26
N MET A 57 4.16 -14.31 6.93
CA MET A 57 3.15 -13.28 6.75
C MET A 57 2.64 -13.26 5.30
N PRO A 58 1.34 -13.06 5.07
CA PRO A 58 0.82 -12.85 3.71
C PRO A 58 1.51 -11.64 3.07
N LEU A 59 2.05 -11.82 1.86
CA LEU A 59 2.77 -10.77 1.13
C LEU A 59 1.88 -9.56 0.88
N ASP A 60 0.64 -9.78 0.42
CA ASP A 60 -0.33 -8.72 0.13
C ASP A 60 -0.70 -7.89 1.37
N LEU A 61 -0.69 -8.50 2.56
CA LEU A 61 -0.92 -7.78 3.83
C LEU A 61 0.31 -6.97 4.21
N THR A 62 1.50 -7.55 4.05
CA THR A 62 2.78 -6.91 4.38
C THR A 62 3.03 -5.70 3.49
N GLU A 63 2.74 -5.80 2.19
CA GLU A 63 2.84 -4.70 1.22
C GLU A 63 1.88 -3.55 1.58
N ARG A 64 0.59 -3.85 1.83
CA ARG A 64 -0.39 -2.85 2.25
C ARG A 64 -0.01 -2.16 3.55
N PHE A 65 0.53 -2.91 4.51
CA PHE A 65 1.05 -2.36 5.76
C PHE A 65 2.24 -1.41 5.53
N CYS A 66 3.24 -1.83 4.75
CA CYS A 66 4.40 -1.02 4.38
C CYS A 66 3.98 0.29 3.67
N MET A 67 2.98 0.23 2.80
CA MET A 67 2.44 1.41 2.13
C MET A 67 1.76 2.38 3.11
N ALA A 68 0.99 1.85 4.05
CA ALA A 68 0.30 2.66 5.04
C ALA A 68 1.29 3.38 5.96
N THR A 69 2.39 2.72 6.37
CA THR A 69 3.41 3.32 7.23
C THR A 69 4.21 4.39 6.50
N VAL A 70 4.56 4.19 5.23
CA VAL A 70 5.19 5.25 4.40
C VAL A 70 4.28 6.47 4.27
N LYS A 71 2.99 6.27 3.96
CA LYS A 71 2.01 7.37 3.83
C LYS A 71 1.84 8.17 5.11
N ARG A 72 1.96 7.51 6.27
CA ARG A 72 1.81 8.12 7.59
C ARG A 72 3.12 8.59 8.22
N ASN A 73 4.25 8.33 7.58
CA ASN A 73 5.60 8.55 8.11
C ASN A 73 5.84 7.83 9.46
N ASP A 74 5.29 6.62 9.58
CA ASP A 74 5.42 5.77 10.77
C ASP A 74 6.63 4.80 10.61
N PRO A 75 7.41 4.53 11.68
CA PRO A 75 8.52 3.59 11.62
C PRO A 75 8.01 2.14 11.56
N THR A 76 8.01 1.55 10.37
CA THR A 76 7.36 0.25 10.06
C THR A 76 7.79 -0.89 10.97
N GLY A 77 9.10 -1.18 11.04
CA GLY A 77 9.62 -2.27 11.85
C GLY A 77 9.42 -2.03 13.34
N GLU A 78 9.56 -0.78 13.77
CA GLU A 78 9.33 -0.39 15.17
C GLU A 78 7.88 -0.54 15.61
N LEU A 79 6.92 -0.24 14.73
CA LEU A 79 5.50 -0.34 15.03
C LEU A 79 5.11 -1.80 15.32
N LEU A 80 5.55 -2.75 14.49
CA LEU A 80 5.30 -4.18 14.69
C LEU A 80 5.98 -4.69 15.96
N TYR A 81 7.24 -4.30 16.17
CA TYR A 81 7.97 -4.66 17.38
C TYR A 81 7.23 -4.16 18.63
N LYS A 82 6.86 -2.87 18.67
CA LYS A 82 6.13 -2.27 19.80
C LYS A 82 4.76 -2.89 20.01
N LEU A 83 4.01 -3.20 18.94
CA LEU A 83 2.72 -3.87 19.04
C LEU A 83 2.86 -5.18 19.81
N VAL A 84 3.79 -6.03 19.38
CA VAL A 84 4.01 -7.34 20.00
C VAL A 84 4.56 -7.19 21.42
N THR A 85 5.59 -6.38 21.64
CA THR A 85 6.18 -6.23 22.98
C THR A 85 5.21 -5.61 23.97
N ASN A 86 4.47 -4.57 23.58
CA ASN A 86 3.54 -3.91 24.49
C ASN A 86 2.37 -4.83 24.86
N PHE A 87 1.84 -5.58 23.90
CA PHE A 87 0.81 -6.57 24.17
C PHE A 87 1.33 -7.64 25.13
N MET A 88 2.50 -8.24 24.85
CA MET A 88 3.12 -9.24 25.73
C MET A 88 3.36 -8.69 27.14
N THR A 89 3.86 -7.46 27.26
CA THR A 89 4.09 -6.80 28.55
C THR A 89 2.79 -6.56 29.33
N ALA A 90 1.76 -6.03 28.66
CA ALA A 90 0.47 -5.75 29.30
C ALA A 90 -0.27 -7.04 29.67
N TYR A 91 -0.23 -8.06 28.81
CA TYR A 91 -0.86 -9.35 29.04
C TYR A 91 -0.21 -10.15 30.17
N ALA A 92 1.12 -10.08 30.30
CA ALA A 92 1.86 -10.80 31.34
C ALA A 92 1.68 -10.21 32.76
N ASN A 93 1.09 -9.01 32.88
CA ASN A 93 0.80 -8.38 34.17
C ASN A 93 -0.68 -8.60 34.55
N ALA A 94 -0.92 -9.19 35.72
CA ALA A 94 -2.25 -9.51 36.23
C ALA A 94 -3.17 -8.29 36.40
N GLU A 95 -2.62 -7.09 36.57
CA GLU A 95 -3.42 -5.85 36.70
C GLU A 95 -3.85 -5.28 35.34
N THR A 96 -3.22 -5.68 34.24
CA THR A 96 -3.46 -5.12 32.90
C THR A 96 -3.79 -6.17 31.85
N SER A 97 -3.90 -7.45 32.23
CA SER A 97 -4.12 -8.56 31.31
C SER A 97 -5.47 -8.49 30.62
N ASP A 98 -6.51 -8.15 31.37
CA ASP A 98 -7.87 -8.05 30.84
C ASP A 98 -7.99 -6.88 29.86
N GLU A 99 -7.32 -5.76 30.15
CA GLU A 99 -7.23 -4.59 29.27
C GLU A 99 -6.46 -4.91 27.99
N ALA A 100 -5.38 -5.69 28.08
CA ALA A 100 -4.63 -6.14 26.93
C ALA A 100 -5.50 -7.00 25.99
N LEU A 101 -6.31 -7.91 26.55
CA LEU A 101 -7.26 -8.71 25.78
C LEU A 101 -8.35 -7.86 25.13
N LYS A 102 -8.94 -6.89 25.84
CA LYS A 102 -9.92 -5.96 25.25
C LYS A 102 -9.33 -5.18 24.07
N ALA A 103 -8.08 -4.75 24.18
CA ALA A 103 -7.39 -4.06 23.09
C ALA A 103 -7.15 -4.99 21.90
N PHE A 104 -6.83 -6.25 22.15
CA PHE A 104 -6.69 -7.28 21.11
C PHE A 104 -8.03 -7.56 20.41
N ASP A 105 -9.11 -7.78 21.16
CA ASP A 105 -10.47 -7.98 20.62
C ASP A 105 -10.91 -6.79 19.75
N PHE A 106 -10.54 -5.56 20.15
CA PHE A 106 -10.82 -4.37 19.37
C PHE A 106 -10.04 -4.33 18.05
N LEU A 107 -8.78 -4.79 18.03
CA LEU A 107 -8.01 -4.94 16.80
C LEU A 107 -8.60 -6.01 15.88
N ASP A 108 -9.08 -7.13 16.43
CA ASP A 108 -9.78 -8.18 15.68
C ASP A 108 -11.05 -7.63 15.04
N TYR A 109 -11.88 -6.91 15.81
CA TYR A 109 -13.08 -6.24 15.30
C TYR A 109 -12.80 -5.25 14.16
N LEU A 110 -11.72 -4.47 14.26
CA LEU A 110 -11.33 -3.54 13.20
C LEU A 110 -10.81 -4.28 11.96
N SER A 111 -10.11 -5.40 12.15
CA SER A 111 -9.56 -6.21 11.06
C SER A 111 -10.67 -6.88 10.25
N ASP A 112 -11.69 -7.42 10.91
CA ASP A 112 -12.87 -8.02 10.26
C ASP A 112 -13.63 -7.01 9.37
N LYS A 113 -13.61 -5.72 9.75
CA LYS A 113 -14.23 -4.64 8.97
C LYS A 113 -13.38 -4.14 7.81
N ALA A 114 -12.08 -4.43 7.82
CA ALA A 114 -11.13 -3.94 6.82
C ALA A 114 -10.98 -4.89 5.62
N VAL A 115 -11.58 -6.09 5.70
CA VAL A 115 -11.68 -7.10 4.65
C VAL A 115 -13.02 -7.00 3.95
#